data_AF-A0A7C3I4M3-F1
#
_entry.id   AF-A0A7C3I4M3-F1
#
_cell.length_a   1.000
_cell.length_b   1.000
_cell.length_c   1.000
_cell.angle_alpha   90.00
_cell.angle_beta   90.00
_cell.angle_gamma   90.00
#
_symmetry.space_group_name_H-M   'P 1'
#
loop_
_entity.id
_entity.type
_entity.pdbx_description
1 polymer ?
#
loop_
_entity_poly.entity_id
_entity_poly.type
_entity_poly.pdbx_seq_one_letter_code
_entity_poly.pdbx_strand_id
1 'polypeptide(L)'
;MFGLFRKPDEHLQREGETAFRLRVRTARNGDVVELRLTKGNEISAADEGGYYVRKIIVSPQHLDRAVLEIWFDRTYRPTRKVVEGGELIPIREWT
;
A
#
# COMPACT_ATOMS: atom_id res chain seq x y z
N MET A 1 -4.36 30.88 -12.89
CA MET A 1 -5.06 29.63 -12.52
C MET A 1 -4.01 28.69 -11.96
N PHE A 2 -3.84 28.67 -10.63
CA PHE A 2 -2.76 27.91 -10.00
C PHE A 2 -3.09 26.42 -10.04
N GLY A 3 -2.41 25.69 -10.90
CA GLY A 3 -2.46 24.24 -10.89
C GLY A 3 -2.00 23.73 -9.53
N LEU A 4 -2.90 23.12 -8.77
CA LEU A 4 -2.54 22.31 -7.61
C LEU A 4 -1.67 21.16 -8.14
N PHE A 5 -0.34 21.31 -8.04
CA PHE A 5 0.58 20.19 -8.13
C PHE A 5 0.24 19.26 -6.97
N ARG A 6 -0.55 18.21 -7.25
CA ARG A 6 -0.94 17.22 -6.26
C ARG A 6 0.29 16.39 -5.89
N LYS A 7 0.61 16.36 -4.60
CA LYS A 7 1.74 15.61 -4.04
C LYS A 7 1.55 14.10 -4.27
N PRO A 8 2.59 13.36 -4.67
CA PRO A 8 2.58 11.90 -4.67
C PRO A 8 2.23 11.33 -3.29
N ASP A 9 1.68 10.11 -3.24
CA ASP A 9 1.45 9.41 -1.97
C ASP A 9 2.80 9.10 -1.30
N GLU A 10 2.88 9.26 0.02
CA GLU A 10 4.12 9.05 0.78
C GLU A 10 4.56 7.60 0.89
N HIS A 11 3.65 6.64 0.74
CA HIS A 11 3.88 5.22 1.05
C HIS A 11 3.75 4.31 -0.18
N LEU A 12 2.97 4.72 -1.19
CA LEU A 12 2.74 3.94 -2.40
C LEU A 12 3.50 4.53 -3.60
N GLN A 13 4.54 3.82 -4.03
CA GLN A 13 5.28 4.13 -5.24
C GLN A 13 4.56 3.54 -6.45
N ARG A 14 4.31 4.33 -7.49
CA ARG A 14 3.80 3.81 -8.77
C ARG A 14 4.90 3.03 -9.49
N GLU A 15 4.56 1.86 -10.01
CA GLU A 15 5.41 1.01 -10.83
C GLU A 15 4.73 0.82 -12.20
N GLY A 16 5.07 1.69 -13.15
CA GLY A 16 4.38 1.79 -14.43
C GLY A 16 2.91 2.18 -14.27
N GLU A 17 2.07 1.71 -15.19
CA GLU A 17 0.63 2.03 -15.22
C GLU A 17 -0.23 1.06 -14.41
N THR A 18 0.26 -0.15 -14.16
CA THR A 18 -0.55 -1.30 -13.72
C THR A 18 -0.26 -1.76 -12.29
N ALA A 19 0.77 -1.22 -11.63
CA ALA A 19 1.18 -1.68 -10.31
C ALA A 19 1.61 -0.56 -9.35
N PHE A 20 1.63 -0.92 -8.08
CA PHE A 20 2.15 -0.13 -6.97
C PHE A 20 3.15 -0.96 -6.17
N ARG A 21 4.19 -0.31 -5.64
CA ARG A 21 5.09 -0.86 -4.63
C ARG A 21 4.89 -0.16 -3.31
N LEU A 22 5.07 -0.89 -2.22
CA LEU A 22 5.12 -0.37 -0.87
C LEU A 22 5.92 -1.31 0.04
N ARG A 23 6.30 -0.82 1.22
CA ARG A 23 6.95 -1.61 2.26
C ARG A 23 6.15 -1.54 3.56
N VAL A 24 6.01 -2.68 4.23
CA VAL A 24 5.40 -2.80 5.56
C VAL A 24 6.47 -3.27 6.54
N ARG A 25 6.60 -2.58 7.67
CA ARG A 25 7.42 -3.03 8.81
C ARG A 25 6.51 -3.72 9.82
N THR A 26 6.80 -4.97 10.19
CA THR A 26 6.01 -5.68 11.21
C THR A 26 6.29 -5.12 12.61
N ALA A 27 5.26 -5.07 13.45
CA ALA A 27 5.35 -4.38 14.74
C ALA A 27 6.21 -5.12 15.78
N ARG A 28 6.28 -6.46 15.73
CA ARG A 28 6.92 -7.26 16.79
C ARG A 28 8.44 -7.34 16.61
N ASN A 29 8.91 -7.73 15.43
CA ASN A 29 10.35 -7.90 15.17
C ASN A 29 10.94 -6.87 14.20
N GLY A 30 10.11 -6.00 13.60
CA GLY A 30 10.60 -4.96 12.70
C GLY A 30 10.95 -5.47 11.30
N ASP A 31 10.52 -6.67 10.93
CA ASP A 31 10.78 -7.23 9.61
C ASP A 31 10.14 -6.35 8.54
N VAL A 32 10.92 -6.02 7.51
CA VAL A 32 10.44 -5.24 6.36
C VAL A 32 10.02 -6.18 5.25
N VAL A 33 8.75 -6.10 4.84
CA VAL A 33 8.21 -6.83 3.70
C VAL A 33 7.85 -5.86 2.59
N GLU A 34 8.48 -6.03 1.44
CA GLU A 34 8.13 -5.30 0.22
C GLU A 34 6.99 -6.00 -0.51
N LEU A 35 6.01 -5.23 -0.96
CA LEU A 35 4.81 -5.71 -1.64
C LEU A 35 4.67 -5.00 -2.98
N ARG A 36 4.25 -5.77 -3.98
CA ARG A 36 3.77 -5.26 -5.26
C ARG A 36 2.28 -5.55 -5.36
N LEU A 37 1.48 -4.53 -5.68
CA LEU A 37 0.03 -4.62 -5.84
C LEU A 37 -0.33 -4.35 -7.31
N THR A 38 -0.92 -5.32 -7.98
CA THR A 38 -1.29 -5.23 -9.40
C THR A 38 -2.79 -4.95 -9.56
N LYS A 39 -3.14 -3.90 -10.32
CA LYS A 39 -4.53 -3.42 -10.47
C LYS A 39 -5.51 -4.50 -10.95
N GLY A 40 -5.11 -5.36 -11.90
CA GLY A 40 -6.00 -6.35 -12.50
C GLY A 40 -6.13 -7.67 -11.74
N ASN A 41 -5.23 -7.94 -10.78
CA ASN A 41 -5.14 -9.26 -10.13
C ASN A 41 -5.41 -9.20 -8.62
N GLU A 42 -5.03 -8.09 -7.96
CA GLU A 42 -5.05 -7.99 -6.50
C GLU A 42 -5.99 -6.90 -5.99
N ILE A 43 -6.29 -5.91 -6.83
CA ILE A 43 -7.11 -4.76 -6.45
C ILE A 43 -8.52 -4.97 -6.99
N SER A 44 -9.51 -5.03 -6.09
CA SER A 44 -10.91 -5.23 -6.43
C SER A 44 -11.66 -3.91 -6.52
N ALA A 45 -12.76 -3.88 -7.27
CA ALA A 45 -13.73 -2.79 -7.16
C ALA A 45 -14.35 -2.80 -5.76
N ALA A 46 -14.58 -1.61 -5.19
CA ALA A 46 -15.26 -1.46 -3.91
C ALA A 46 -16.76 -1.15 -4.11
N ASP A 47 -17.61 -1.58 -3.18
CA ASP A 47 -19.08 -1.46 -3.29
C ASP A 47 -19.56 0.00 -3.42
N GLU A 48 -18.91 0.93 -2.71
CA GLU A 48 -19.22 2.37 -2.75
C GLU A 48 -18.54 3.09 -3.94
N GLY A 49 -17.88 2.33 -4.82
CA GLY A 49 -17.07 2.81 -5.93
C GLY A 49 -15.60 3.01 -5.57
N GLY A 50 -14.78 3.14 -6.61
CA GLY A 50 -13.32 3.15 -6.44
C GLY A 50 -12.78 1.72 -6.33
N TYR A 51 -11.69 1.56 -5.58
CA TYR A 51 -11.00 0.28 -5.48
C TYR A 51 -10.54 -0.03 -4.07
N TYR A 52 -10.34 -1.31 -3.78
CA TYR A 52 -9.93 -1.81 -2.49
C TYR A 52 -8.97 -3.00 -2.64
N VAL A 53 -8.03 -3.10 -1.70
CA VAL A 53 -7.15 -4.27 -1.58
C VAL A 53 -6.94 -4.59 -0.12
N ARG A 54 -6.96 -5.89 0.18
CA ARG A 54 -6.58 -6.44 1.48
C ARG A 54 -5.52 -7.51 1.30
N LYS A 55 -4.41 -7.40 2.01
CA LYS A 55 -3.31 -8.36 1.92
C LYS A 55 -2.89 -8.82 3.31
N ILE A 56 -2.89 -10.12 3.52
CA ILE A 56 -2.23 -10.74 4.67
C ILE A 56 -0.74 -10.82 4.35
N ILE A 57 0.08 -10.37 5.29
CA ILE A 57 1.52 -10.34 5.20
C ILE A 57 2.06 -11.23 6.31
N VAL A 58 3.00 -12.09 5.95
CA VAL A 58 3.76 -12.90 6.92
C VAL A 58 5.23 -12.60 6.67
N SER A 59 5.92 -12.13 7.69
CA SER A 59 7.34 -11.80 7.55
C SER A 59 8.19 -13.06 7.37
N PRO A 60 9.23 -13.01 6.53
CA PRO A 60 9.97 -14.21 6.17
C PRO A 60 10.87 -14.75 7.29
N GLN A 61 11.33 -13.89 8.21
CA GLN A 61 12.27 -14.27 9.27
C GLN A 61 11.55 -14.71 10.54
N HIS A 62 10.64 -13.87 11.04
CA HIS A 62 9.99 -14.08 12.33
C HIS A 62 8.53 -14.55 12.25
N LEU A 63 8.00 -14.72 11.03
CA LEU A 63 6.61 -15.12 10.77
C LEU A 63 5.58 -14.18 11.42
N ASP A 64 5.96 -12.91 11.61
CA ASP A 64 5.05 -11.90 12.10
C ASP A 64 3.94 -11.67 11.09
N ARG A 65 2.71 -11.60 11.61
CA ARG A 65 1.54 -11.34 10.79
C ARG A 65 1.19 -9.86 10.81
N ALA A 66 1.00 -9.29 9.64
CA ALA A 66 0.36 -8.00 9.44
C ALA A 66 -0.79 -8.11 8.43
N VAL A 67 -1.75 -7.20 8.50
CA VAL A 67 -2.85 -7.06 7.53
C VAL A 67 -2.83 -5.65 6.98
N LEU A 68 -2.63 -5.54 5.68
CA LEU A 68 -2.69 -4.29 4.94
C LEU A 68 -4.07 -4.14 4.30
N GLU A 69 -4.66 -2.96 4.45
CA GLU A 69 -5.86 -2.55 3.72
C GLU A 69 -5.66 -1.17 3.10
N ILE A 70 -6.00 -1.04 1.82
CA ILE A 70 -5.94 0.23 1.10
C ILE A 70 -7.22 0.43 0.31
N TRP A 71 -7.82 1.59 0.47
CA TRP A 71 -8.90 2.10 -0.35
C TRP A 71 -8.36 3.12 -1.32
N PHE A 72 -8.87 3.10 -2.54
CA PHE A 72 -8.52 4.04 -3.59
C PHE A 72 -9.76 4.70 -4.17
N ASP A 73 -9.59 5.92 -4.70
CA ASP A 73 -10.57 6.55 -5.57
C ASP A 73 -10.66 5.84 -6.94
N ARG A 74 -11.61 6.28 -7.79
CA ARG A 74 -11.81 5.75 -9.15
C ARG A 74 -10.59 5.90 -10.09
N THR A 75 -9.60 6.69 -9.70
CA THR A 75 -8.36 6.93 -10.44
C THR A 75 -7.15 6.22 -9.82
N TYR A 76 -7.39 5.27 -8.92
CA TYR A 76 -6.38 4.54 -8.15
C TYR A 76 -5.48 5.47 -7.31
N ARG A 77 -6.05 6.53 -6.72
CA ARG A 77 -5.35 7.31 -5.68
C ARG A 77 -5.73 6.78 -4.30
N PRO A 78 -4.77 6.49 -3.42
CA PRO A 78 -5.07 6.04 -2.07
C PRO A 78 -5.89 7.10 -1.32
N THR A 79 -7.01 6.71 -0.72
CA THR A 79 -7.88 7.56 0.10
C THR A 79 -7.81 7.17 1.57
N ARG A 80 -7.55 5.90 1.86
CA ARG A 80 -7.36 5.36 3.21
C ARG A 80 -6.37 4.22 3.18
N LYS A 81 -5.54 4.12 4.21
CA LYS A 81 -4.56 3.04 4.41
C LYS A 81 -4.64 2.61 5.87
N VAL A 82 -4.71 1.31 6.11
CA VAL A 82 -4.69 0.71 7.45
C VAL A 82 -3.69 -0.43 7.42
N VAL A 83 -2.88 -0.54 8.47
CA VAL A 83 -2.02 -1.69 8.70
C VAL A 83 -2.27 -2.16 10.13
N GLU A 84 -2.78 -3.37 10.28
CA GLU A 84 -2.81 -4.07 11.56
C GLU A 84 -1.55 -4.92 11.70
N GLY A 85 -0.91 -4.91 12.89
CA GLY A 85 0.30 -5.70 13.14
C GLY A 85 1.58 -5.13 12.52
N GLY A 86 1.58 -3.87 12.09
CA GLY A 86 2.74 -3.21 11.50
C GLY A 86 2.46 -1.76 11.09
N GLU A 87 3.37 -1.20 10.31
CA GLU A 87 3.28 0.16 9.78
C GLU A 87 3.75 0.22 8.32
N LEU A 88 3.26 1.20 7.55
CA LEU A 88 3.80 1.50 6.23
C LEU A 88 5.11 2.27 6.36
N ILE A 89 6.10 1.92 5.55
CA ILE A 89 7.38 2.65 5.51
C ILE A 89 7.30 3.74 4.43
N PRO A 90 7.53 5.02 4.77
CA PRO A 90 7.60 6.09 3.79
C PRO A 90 8.62 5.82 2.69
N ILE A 91 8.30 6.16 1.44
CA ILE A 91 9.19 5.95 0.27
C ILE A 91 10.55 6.62 0.47
N ARG A 92 10.58 7.77 1.16
CA ARG A 92 11.82 8.50 1.48
C ARG A 92 12.79 7.73 2.40
N GLU A 93 12.32 6.68 3.05
CA GLU A 93 13.12 5.82 3.94
C GLU A 93 13.54 4.51 3.25
N TRP A 94 13.21 4.33 1.97
CA TRP A 94 13.62 3.15 1.22
C TRP A 94 15.08 3.29 0.80
N THR A 95 15.95 2.53 1.45
CA THR A 95 17.31 2.23 0.96
C THR A 95 17.29 1.07 -0.02
#